data_AF-A0A7C5L5Y0-F1
#
_entry.id   AF-A0A7C5L5Y0-F1
#
_cell.length_a   1.000
_cell.length_b   1.000
_cell.length_c   1.000
_cell.angle_alpha   90.00
_cell.angle_beta   90.00
_cell.angle_gamma   90.00
#
_symmetry.space_group_name_H-M   'P 1'
#
loop_
_entity.id
_entity.type
_entity.pdbx_description
1 polymer ?
#
loop_
_entity_poly.entity_id
_entity_poly.type
_entity_poly.pdbx_seq_one_letter_code
_entity_poly.pdbx_strand_id
1 'polypeptide(L)'
;MLRTADGSLTLLSGAFGEPYHSVSAGAVRECLHKFLAPSGLLNRKGRVRILDVGFGLGYNVAVAFYHLRKRDPSLEIEVVSLERELPARIPVLPEPYREAHRKVLSLLPSGEREGFRIHLLMGDARQSVSSVRGFKAHAVFHDPFSPYRNPELWTLEFLRKVREAMDPSGVWVSYTSSLPVRRALLDLGFRVGGSAPLGRKRSGTVATLRGDPPPLSVGEKVRLRKSPYSVPFRDPDLREDPLRILIEYRVSVLLREKEVSSEGEREPPPQSS
;
A
#
# COMPACT_ATOMS: atom_id res chain seq x y z
N MET A 1 -5.76 17.60 -14.72
CA MET A 1 -5.84 17.65 -13.24
C MET A 1 -7.28 17.46 -12.82
N LEU A 2 -7.54 16.83 -11.68
CA LEU A 2 -8.88 16.54 -11.18
C LEU A 2 -9.06 17.11 -9.77
N ARG A 3 -10.24 17.67 -9.47
CA ARG A 3 -10.60 18.08 -8.11
C ARG A 3 -11.24 16.90 -7.38
N THR A 4 -10.78 16.64 -6.17
CA THR A 4 -11.30 15.55 -5.32
C THR A 4 -12.35 16.07 -4.32
N ALA A 5 -13.05 15.15 -3.65
CA ALA A 5 -14.16 15.46 -2.74
C ALA A 5 -13.77 16.30 -1.51
N ASP A 6 -12.50 16.28 -1.08
CA ASP A 6 -12.01 17.12 0.03
C ASP A 6 -11.37 18.44 -0.44
N GLY A 7 -11.53 18.76 -1.74
CA GLY A 7 -11.02 20.00 -2.34
C GLY A 7 -9.55 19.96 -2.74
N SER A 8 -8.80 18.91 -2.37
CA SER A 8 -7.45 18.68 -2.90
C SER A 8 -7.49 18.30 -4.39
N LEU A 9 -6.36 18.47 -5.07
CA LEU A 9 -6.21 18.14 -6.48
C LEU A 9 -5.45 16.83 -6.65
N THR A 10 -5.76 16.07 -7.68
CA THR A 10 -5.02 14.87 -8.11
C THR A 10 -4.74 14.92 -9.62
N LEU A 11 -3.90 14.01 -10.09
CA LEU A 11 -3.69 13.76 -11.51
C LEU A 11 -4.36 12.45 -11.92
N LEU A 12 -4.65 12.31 -13.22
CA LEU A 12 -5.01 11.05 -13.85
C LEU A 12 -3.75 10.52 -14.54
N SER A 13 -3.32 9.31 -14.21
CA SER A 13 -2.20 8.68 -14.91
C SER A 13 -2.63 8.24 -16.30
N GLY A 14 -1.95 8.71 -17.33
CA GLY A 14 -2.19 8.25 -18.71
C GLY A 14 -1.80 6.78 -18.90
N ALA A 15 -0.73 6.33 -18.24
CA ALA A 15 -0.24 4.96 -18.35
C ALA A 15 -1.18 3.93 -17.68
N PHE A 16 -1.74 4.28 -16.52
CA PHE A 16 -2.56 3.34 -15.73
C PHE A 16 -4.06 3.59 -15.84
N GLY A 17 -4.48 4.73 -16.40
CA GLY A 17 -5.90 5.11 -16.52
C GLY A 17 -6.59 5.35 -15.18
N GLU A 18 -5.82 5.61 -14.12
CA GLU A 18 -6.31 5.76 -12.75
C GLU A 18 -5.82 7.07 -12.13
N PRO A 19 -6.61 7.68 -11.23
CA PRO A 19 -6.15 8.84 -10.50
C PRO A 19 -5.11 8.43 -9.45
N TYR A 20 -4.14 9.29 -9.18
CA TYR A 20 -3.12 9.03 -8.13
C TYR A 20 -3.72 8.91 -6.73
N HIS A 21 -4.86 9.56 -6.50
CA HIS A 21 -5.64 9.47 -5.27
C HIS A 21 -7.14 9.48 -5.58
N SER A 22 -7.92 8.93 -4.66
CA SER A 22 -9.37 8.79 -4.73
C SER A 22 -10.07 10.14 -4.90
N VAL A 23 -10.64 10.34 -6.09
CA VAL A 23 -11.47 11.52 -6.40
C VAL A 23 -12.69 11.59 -5.49
N SER A 24 -13.33 10.45 -5.19
CA SER A 24 -14.56 10.40 -4.39
C SER A 24 -14.34 10.52 -2.88
N ALA A 25 -13.19 10.06 -2.36
CA ALA A 25 -12.90 10.16 -0.95
C ALA A 25 -12.22 11.50 -0.59
N GLY A 26 -11.43 12.04 -1.51
CA GLY A 26 -10.50 13.14 -1.22
C GLY A 26 -9.08 12.62 -0.99
N ALA A 27 -8.07 13.27 -1.59
CA ALA A 27 -6.70 12.78 -1.52
C ALA A 27 -6.12 12.91 -0.10
N VAL A 28 -6.40 14.01 0.60
CA VAL A 28 -5.96 14.21 1.99
C VAL A 28 -6.65 13.21 2.90
N ARG A 29 -7.96 13.01 2.73
CA ARG A 29 -8.71 12.04 3.54
C ARG A 29 -8.18 10.62 3.34
N GLU A 30 -7.84 10.25 2.11
CA GLU A 30 -7.21 8.97 1.83
C GLU A 30 -5.86 8.82 2.54
N CYS A 31 -4.96 9.80 2.42
CA CYS A 31 -3.67 9.81 3.12
C CYS A 31 -3.84 9.60 4.63
N LEU A 32 -4.82 10.27 5.24
CA LEU A 32 -5.08 10.17 6.68
C LEU A 32 -5.63 8.80 7.08
N HIS A 33 -6.69 8.35 6.43
CA HIS A 33 -7.48 7.20 6.91
C HIS A 33 -7.01 5.86 6.35
N LYS A 34 -6.29 5.84 5.21
CA LYS A 34 -5.76 4.62 4.61
C LYS A 34 -4.29 4.38 4.91
N PHE A 35 -3.53 5.43 5.21
CA PHE A 35 -2.09 5.34 5.46
C PHE A 35 -1.71 5.78 6.87
N LEU A 36 -1.80 7.07 7.18
CA LEU A 36 -1.24 7.61 8.43
C LEU A 36 -1.88 7.02 9.69
N ALA A 37 -3.20 7.07 9.82
CA ALA A 37 -3.89 6.56 11.01
C ALA A 37 -3.67 5.06 11.23
N PRO A 38 -3.88 4.16 10.24
CA PRO A 38 -3.68 2.73 10.44
C PRO A 38 -2.20 2.32 10.61
N SER A 39 -1.24 3.16 10.22
CA SER A 39 0.19 2.84 10.37
C SER A 39 0.70 2.85 11.81
N GLY A 40 -0.06 3.44 12.74
CA GLY A 40 0.34 3.59 14.14
C GLY A 40 1.45 4.63 14.38
N LEU A 41 1.95 5.32 13.34
CA LEU A 41 3.05 6.28 13.47
C LEU A 41 2.74 7.44 14.41
N LEU A 42 1.47 7.87 14.48
CA LEU A 42 1.03 8.94 15.38
C LEU A 42 1.23 8.62 16.87
N ASN A 43 1.36 7.34 17.22
CA ASN A 43 1.60 6.89 18.60
C ASN A 43 3.07 6.49 18.85
N ARG A 44 3.90 6.42 17.80
CA ARG A 44 5.30 6.00 17.91
C ARG A 44 6.18 7.10 18.51
N LYS A 45 6.94 6.78 19.55
CA LYS A 45 7.97 7.65 20.15
C LYS A 45 9.33 7.45 19.47
N GLY A 46 10.19 8.47 19.53
CA GLY A 46 11.53 8.42 18.93
C GLY A 46 11.49 8.37 17.40
N ARG A 47 12.52 7.79 16.77
CA ARG A 47 12.66 7.82 15.32
C ARG A 47 11.52 7.13 14.57
N VAL A 48 11.07 7.77 13.49
CA VAL A 48 10.13 7.24 12.51
C VAL A 48 10.88 6.90 11.22
N ARG A 49 10.62 5.72 10.66
CA ARG A 49 11.15 5.24 9.38
C ARG A 49 9.98 4.79 8.52
N ILE A 50 9.81 5.39 7.36
CA ILE A 50 8.71 5.10 6.44
C ILE A 50 9.32 4.58 5.13
N LEU A 51 8.87 3.41 4.70
CA LEU A 51 9.07 2.97 3.34
C LEU A 51 7.80 3.31 2.55
N ASP A 52 7.95 4.10 1.50
CA ASP A 52 6.86 4.56 0.65
C ASP A 52 7.01 3.90 -0.73
N VAL A 53 5.97 3.20 -1.20
CA VAL A 53 5.99 2.48 -2.47
C VAL A 53 5.02 3.18 -3.42
N GLY A 54 5.57 3.85 -4.42
CA GLY A 54 4.83 4.76 -5.30
C GLY A 54 4.77 6.16 -4.70
N PHE A 55 5.84 6.94 -4.85
CA PHE A 55 5.87 8.33 -4.38
C PHE A 55 4.71 9.15 -4.96
N GLY A 56 4.46 8.98 -6.26
CA GLY A 56 3.43 9.65 -7.03
C GLY A 56 3.49 11.17 -6.87
N LEU A 57 2.53 11.70 -6.12
CA LEU A 57 2.44 13.14 -5.85
C LEU A 57 3.10 13.56 -4.54
N GLY A 58 3.64 12.63 -3.74
CA GLY A 58 4.28 12.90 -2.45
C GLY A 58 3.30 13.16 -1.30
N TYR A 59 2.00 12.92 -1.49
CA TYR A 59 0.96 13.32 -0.54
C TYR A 59 0.98 12.51 0.75
N ASN A 60 1.15 11.18 0.68
CA ASN A 60 1.22 10.34 1.87
C ASN A 60 2.38 10.78 2.78
N VAL A 61 3.55 11.03 2.19
CA VAL A 61 4.74 11.51 2.90
C VAL A 61 4.50 12.90 3.48
N ALA A 62 3.94 13.83 2.72
CA ALA A 62 3.67 15.20 3.17
C ALA A 62 2.66 15.27 4.32
N VAL A 63 1.56 14.51 4.22
CA VAL A 63 0.53 14.44 5.27
C VAL A 63 1.10 13.78 6.52
N ALA A 64 1.88 12.70 6.39
CA ALA A 64 2.56 12.08 7.52
C ALA A 64 3.57 13.04 8.17
N PHE A 65 4.40 13.71 7.38
CA PHE A 65 5.38 14.69 7.87
C PHE A 65 4.70 15.83 8.66
N TYR A 66 3.63 16.41 8.12
CA TYR A 66 2.87 17.47 8.80
C TYR A 66 2.39 17.05 10.20
N HIS A 67 1.70 15.91 10.28
CA HIS A 67 1.12 15.46 11.56
C HIS A 67 2.18 14.99 12.56
N LEU A 68 3.23 14.31 12.08
CA LEU A 68 4.34 13.88 12.93
C LEU A 68 5.10 15.07 13.51
N ARG A 69 5.34 16.13 12.72
CA ARG A 69 5.97 17.36 13.21
C ARG A 69 5.10 18.20 14.11
N LYS A 70 3.80 18.27 13.81
CA LYS A 70 2.84 18.94 14.69
C LYS A 70 2.80 18.28 16.08
N ARG A 71 2.95 16.96 16.13
CA ARG A 71 3.02 16.20 17.38
C ARG A 71 4.34 16.41 18.11
N ASP A 72 5.45 16.32 17.40
CA ASP A 72 6.80 16.47 17.96
C ASP A 72 7.73 17.13 16.94
N PRO A 73 8.06 18.43 17.13
CA PRO A 73 8.95 19.15 16.23
C PRO A 73 10.37 18.58 16.14
N SER A 74 10.83 17.86 17.18
CA SER A 74 12.17 17.28 17.28
C SER A 74 12.29 15.87 16.71
N LEU A 75 11.16 15.26 16.34
CA LEU A 75 11.08 13.87 15.92
C LEU A 75 11.99 13.56 14.73
N GLU A 76 12.89 12.60 14.82
CA GLU A 76 13.62 12.14 13.63
C GLU A 76 12.68 11.36 12.70
N ILE A 77 12.59 11.79 11.44
CA ILE A 77 11.76 11.15 10.42
C ILE A 77 12.65 10.84 9.22
N GLU A 78 12.73 9.57 8.87
CA GLU A 78 13.45 9.10 7.68
C GLU A 78 12.48 8.40 6.73
N VAL A 79 12.53 8.78 5.46
CA VAL A 79 11.67 8.24 4.41
C VAL A 79 12.55 7.71 3.30
N VAL A 80 12.30 6.48 2.89
CA VAL A 80 12.75 5.99 1.59
C VAL A 80 11.52 5.76 0.73
N SER A 81 11.46 6.39 -0.44
CA SER A 81 10.36 6.21 -1.38
C SER A 81 10.85 5.59 -2.68
N LEU A 82 10.02 4.73 -3.29
CA LEU A 82 10.27 4.09 -4.58
C LEU A 82 9.37 4.73 -5.63
N GLU A 83 9.93 5.16 -6.75
CA GLU A 83 9.15 5.71 -7.86
C GLU A 83 9.81 5.41 -9.19
N ARG A 84 9.00 5.05 -10.20
CA ARG A 84 9.49 4.87 -11.56
C ARG A 84 9.64 6.21 -12.27
N GLU A 85 8.61 7.05 -12.19
CA GLU A 85 8.56 8.33 -12.88
C GLU A 85 7.72 9.34 -12.11
N LEU A 86 8.23 10.57 -11.95
CA LEU A 86 7.47 11.67 -11.37
C LEU A 86 6.64 12.38 -12.44
N PRO A 87 5.40 12.80 -12.14
CA PRO A 87 4.65 13.67 -13.03
C PRO A 87 5.38 15.00 -13.26
N ALA A 88 5.37 15.49 -14.50
CA ALA A 88 6.00 16.76 -14.87
C ALA A 88 5.52 17.97 -14.04
N ARG A 89 4.28 17.93 -13.54
CA ARG A 89 3.74 18.97 -12.65
C ARG A 89 2.92 18.34 -11.53
N ILE A 90 3.46 18.36 -10.32
CA ILE A 90 2.79 17.89 -9.11
C ILE A 90 1.90 19.02 -8.55
N PRO A 91 0.56 18.83 -8.43
CA PRO A 91 -0.28 19.78 -7.71
C PRO A 91 0.13 19.87 -6.24
N VAL A 92 0.18 21.08 -5.69
CA VAL A 92 0.47 21.25 -4.27
C VAL A 92 -0.81 21.02 -3.46
N LEU A 93 -0.69 20.28 -2.35
CA LEU A 93 -1.78 20.12 -1.38
C LEU A 93 -2.31 21.49 -0.89
N PRO A 94 -3.62 21.58 -0.58
CA PRO A 94 -4.20 22.76 0.05
C PRO A 94 -3.73 22.92 1.51
N GLU A 95 -4.05 24.06 2.13
CA GLU A 95 -3.86 24.24 3.57
C GLU A 95 -4.63 23.16 4.37
N PRO A 96 -4.08 22.67 5.50
CA PRO A 96 -2.85 23.12 6.16
C PRO A 96 -1.56 22.42 5.67
N TYR A 97 -1.62 21.61 4.61
CA TYR A 97 -0.51 20.71 4.20
C TYR A 97 0.43 21.32 3.17
N ARG A 98 0.13 22.53 2.67
CA ARG A 98 0.84 23.16 1.55
C ARG A 98 2.34 23.28 1.79
N GLU A 99 2.74 23.85 2.93
CA GLU A 99 4.15 24.08 3.26
C GLU A 99 4.89 22.77 3.56
N ALA A 100 4.24 21.84 4.26
CA ALA A 100 4.76 20.48 4.46
C ALA A 100 5.05 19.79 3.12
N HIS A 101 4.11 19.88 2.17
CA HIS A 101 4.27 19.28 0.86
C HIS A 101 5.39 19.94 0.05
N ARG A 102 5.45 21.27 0.00
CA ARG A 102 6.55 22.01 -0.64
C ARG A 102 7.92 21.62 -0.08
N LYS A 103 8.02 21.47 1.24
CA LYS A 103 9.26 21.04 1.91
C LYS A 103 9.67 19.63 1.49
N VAL A 104 8.74 18.67 1.43
CA VAL A 104 9.01 17.32 0.94
C VAL A 104 9.53 17.36 -0.50
N LEU A 105 8.86 18.08 -1.40
CA LEU A 105 9.27 18.18 -2.81
C LEU A 105 10.64 18.85 -2.99
N SER A 106 10.97 19.85 -2.17
CA SER A 106 12.25 20.57 -2.27
C SER A 106 13.48 19.74 -1.88
N LEU A 107 13.28 18.60 -1.22
CA LEU A 107 14.35 17.71 -0.76
C LEU A 107 14.56 16.52 -1.70
N LEU A 108 13.84 16.44 -2.81
CA LEU A 108 14.00 15.37 -3.79
C LEU A 108 15.23 15.61 -4.69
N PRO A 109 15.89 14.55 -5.18
CA PRO A 109 15.62 13.14 -4.90
C PRO A 109 16.19 12.69 -3.55
N SER A 110 17.10 13.45 -2.93
CA SER A 110 17.66 13.10 -1.63
C SER A 110 18.03 14.35 -0.86
N GLY A 111 17.59 14.44 0.39
CA GLY A 111 17.82 15.64 1.20
C GLY A 111 17.47 15.44 2.65
N GLU A 112 18.07 16.27 3.50
CA GLU A 112 17.85 16.28 4.93
C GLU A 112 17.70 17.71 5.45
N ARG A 113 16.67 17.95 6.26
CA ARG A 113 16.47 19.24 6.92
C ARG A 113 15.69 19.08 8.22
N GLU A 114 16.22 19.63 9.31
CA GLU A 114 15.54 19.68 10.62
C GLU A 114 15.11 18.28 11.11
N GLY A 115 16.00 17.28 10.97
CA GLY A 115 15.73 15.89 11.36
C GLY A 115 14.70 15.17 10.48
N PHE A 116 14.34 15.72 9.32
CA PHE A 116 13.60 15.03 8.26
C PHE A 116 14.55 14.69 7.12
N ARG A 117 14.72 13.39 6.85
CA ARG A 117 15.51 12.86 5.75
C ARG A 117 14.59 12.13 4.77
N ILE A 118 14.72 12.42 3.48
CA ILE A 118 14.03 11.68 2.42
C ILE A 118 15.03 11.25 1.35
N HIS A 119 14.84 10.03 0.86
CA HIS A 119 15.55 9.47 -0.28
C HIS A 119 14.56 8.83 -1.25
N LEU A 120 14.47 9.35 -2.47
CA LEU A 120 13.64 8.87 -3.56
C LEU A 120 14.49 8.04 -4.52
N LEU A 121 14.22 6.74 -4.54
CA LEU A 121 14.85 5.79 -5.43
C LEU A 121 14.08 5.75 -6.76
N MET A 122 14.63 6.44 -7.76
CA MET A 122 14.08 6.45 -9.11
C MET A 122 14.39 5.14 -9.85
N GLY A 123 13.40 4.58 -10.54
CA GLY A 123 13.51 3.38 -11.37
C GLY A 123 12.44 2.34 -11.07
N ASP A 124 12.56 1.16 -11.69
CA ASP A 124 11.64 0.06 -11.41
C ASP A 124 11.75 -0.37 -9.93
N ALA A 125 10.66 -0.19 -9.19
CA ALA A 125 10.60 -0.50 -7.76
C ALA A 125 10.96 -1.97 -7.47
N ARG A 126 10.71 -2.89 -8.41
CA ARG A 126 11.10 -4.30 -8.28
C ARG A 126 12.60 -4.50 -8.14
N GLN A 127 13.39 -3.60 -8.72
CA GLN A 127 14.84 -3.61 -8.62
C GLN A 127 15.31 -2.76 -7.44
N SER A 128 14.78 -1.53 -7.30
CA SER A 128 15.24 -0.59 -6.27
C SER A 128 14.87 -1.01 -4.85
N VAL A 129 13.82 -1.81 -4.63
CA VAL A 129 13.47 -2.33 -3.31
C VAL A 129 14.59 -3.16 -2.67
N SER A 130 15.52 -3.71 -3.46
CA SER A 130 16.65 -4.46 -2.92
C SER A 130 17.65 -3.58 -2.15
N SER A 131 17.75 -2.28 -2.48
CA SER A 131 18.65 -1.36 -1.77
C SER A 131 18.10 -0.92 -0.41
N VAL A 132 16.81 -1.15 -0.14
CA VAL A 132 16.17 -0.82 1.15
C VAL A 132 16.12 -1.98 2.14
N ARG A 133 16.73 -3.12 1.80
CA ARG A 133 16.82 -4.28 2.70
C ARG A 133 17.47 -3.88 4.02
N GLY A 134 16.83 -4.23 5.14
CA GLY A 134 17.35 -3.89 6.47
C GLY A 134 17.11 -2.44 6.91
N PHE A 135 16.36 -1.63 6.14
CA PHE A 135 15.97 -0.28 6.54
C PHE A 135 15.20 -0.22 7.86
N LYS A 136 14.49 -1.29 8.23
CA LYS A 136 13.64 -1.39 9.44
C LYS A 136 12.52 -0.34 9.42
N ALA A 137 11.74 -0.32 8.35
CA ALA A 137 10.58 0.55 8.22
C ALA A 137 9.58 0.28 9.36
N HIS A 138 9.21 1.33 10.10
CA HIS A 138 8.16 1.25 11.11
C HIS A 138 6.77 1.29 10.49
N ALA A 139 6.66 1.89 9.30
CA ALA A 139 5.48 1.79 8.45
C ALA A 139 5.88 1.62 6.99
N VAL A 140 5.09 0.84 6.25
CA VAL A 140 5.12 0.82 4.79
C VAL A 140 3.84 1.44 4.28
N PHE A 141 3.95 2.53 3.52
CA PHE A 141 2.86 3.08 2.72
C PHE A 141 2.91 2.44 1.35
N HIS A 142 2.04 1.46 1.11
CA HIS A 142 2.02 0.70 -0.14
C HIS A 142 0.93 1.25 -1.05
N ASP A 143 1.28 2.23 -1.88
CA ASP A 143 0.35 3.03 -2.69
C ASP A 143 0.65 3.06 -4.21
N PRO A 144 0.98 1.94 -4.88
CA PRO A 144 0.97 1.93 -6.33
C PRO A 144 -0.47 1.93 -6.88
N PHE A 145 -0.61 2.08 -8.20
CA PHE A 145 -1.90 1.95 -8.89
C PHE A 145 -2.53 0.57 -8.65
N SER A 146 -3.82 0.44 -8.92
CA SER A 146 -4.60 -0.71 -8.45
C SER A 146 -4.03 -2.04 -8.94
N PRO A 147 -4.22 -3.15 -8.19
CA PRO A 147 -3.51 -4.39 -8.48
C PRO A 147 -3.70 -4.97 -9.87
N TYR A 148 -4.80 -4.65 -10.54
CA TYR A 148 -5.05 -5.10 -11.91
C TYR A 148 -4.52 -4.14 -12.98
N ARG A 149 -4.11 -2.93 -12.59
CA ARG A 149 -3.46 -1.94 -13.47
C ARG A 149 -1.95 -1.95 -13.36
N ASN A 150 -1.43 -2.23 -12.18
CA ASN A 150 0.01 -2.21 -11.88
C ASN A 150 0.43 -3.46 -11.08
N PRO A 151 0.15 -4.67 -11.59
CA PRO A 151 0.25 -5.95 -10.86
C PRO A 151 1.65 -6.24 -10.31
N GLU A 152 2.69 -5.75 -10.99
CA GLU A 152 4.08 -6.05 -10.68
C GLU A 152 4.52 -5.55 -9.28
N LEU A 153 3.82 -4.55 -8.73
CA LEU A 153 4.06 -4.01 -7.38
C LEU A 153 3.16 -4.65 -6.31
N TRP A 154 2.44 -5.71 -6.65
CA TRP A 154 1.53 -6.44 -5.76
C TRP A 154 1.79 -7.95 -5.70
N THR A 155 2.87 -8.40 -6.34
CA THR A 155 3.24 -9.82 -6.37
C THR A 155 3.77 -10.28 -5.02
N LEU A 156 3.63 -11.57 -4.76
CA LEU A 156 4.16 -12.19 -3.56
C LEU A 156 5.67 -11.96 -3.45
N GLU A 157 6.39 -12.00 -4.56
CA GLU A 157 7.82 -11.76 -4.63
C GLU A 157 8.22 -10.33 -4.28
N PHE A 158 7.52 -9.34 -4.84
CA PHE A 158 7.78 -7.94 -4.52
C PHE A 158 7.44 -7.64 -3.05
N LEU A 159 6.29 -8.12 -2.57
CA LEU A 159 5.89 -7.96 -1.16
C LEU A 159 6.85 -8.66 -0.19
N ARG A 160 7.54 -9.74 -0.60
CA ARG A 160 8.62 -10.34 0.19
C ARG A 160 9.79 -9.37 0.37
N LYS A 161 10.19 -8.67 -0.69
CA LYS A 161 11.27 -7.66 -0.61
C LYS A 161 10.87 -6.49 0.28
N VAL A 162 9.63 -6.03 0.18
CA VAL A 162 9.07 -5.02 1.09
C VAL A 162 9.14 -5.51 2.54
N ARG A 163 8.73 -6.76 2.83
CA ARG A 163 8.83 -7.37 4.16
C ARG A 163 10.27 -7.39 4.69
N GLU A 164 11.28 -7.66 3.86
CA GLU A 164 12.69 -7.67 4.25
C GLU A 164 13.22 -6.28 4.67
N ALA A 165 12.56 -5.20 4.22
CA ALA A 165 12.86 -3.83 4.61
C ALA A 165 12.15 -3.40 5.90
N MET A 166 11.15 -4.15 6.37
CA MET A 166 10.34 -3.79 7.53
C MET A 166 11.00 -4.12 8.87
N ASP A 167 10.67 -3.31 9.87
CA ASP A 167 10.85 -3.71 11.26
C ASP A 167 9.83 -4.81 11.62
N PRO A 168 10.17 -5.82 12.45
CA PRO A 168 9.22 -6.83 12.88
C PRO A 168 7.98 -6.30 13.60
N SER A 169 8.06 -5.12 14.24
CA SER A 169 6.92 -4.41 14.83
C SER A 169 6.29 -3.39 13.86
N GLY A 170 6.75 -3.33 12.62
CA GLY A 170 6.28 -2.40 11.61
C GLY A 170 4.90 -2.75 11.07
N VAL A 171 4.21 -1.75 10.53
CA VAL A 171 2.86 -1.90 9.97
C VAL A 171 2.88 -1.62 8.47
N TRP A 172 2.41 -2.56 7.68
CA TRP A 172 2.15 -2.37 6.26
C TRP A 172 0.71 -1.89 6.07
N VAL A 173 0.51 -0.83 5.29
CA VAL A 173 -0.82 -0.24 5.05
C VAL A 173 -1.03 0.07 3.57
N SER A 174 -2.27 -0.10 3.12
CA SER A 174 -2.69 0.26 1.76
C SER A 174 -4.18 0.54 1.68
N TYR A 175 -4.59 1.33 0.68
CA TYR A 175 -6.00 1.56 0.34
C TYR A 175 -6.71 0.28 -0.16
N THR A 176 -5.97 -0.67 -0.71
CA THR A 176 -6.56 -1.82 -1.41
C THR A 176 -7.17 -2.85 -0.45
N SER A 177 -8.27 -3.49 -0.88
CA SER A 177 -8.86 -4.69 -0.24
C SER A 177 -8.77 -5.92 -1.14
N SER A 178 -7.85 -5.90 -2.10
CA SER A 178 -7.62 -6.95 -3.09
C SER A 178 -7.33 -8.31 -2.43
N LEU A 179 -8.06 -9.35 -2.83
CA LEU A 179 -7.90 -10.71 -2.31
C LEU A 179 -6.51 -11.30 -2.65
N PRO A 180 -5.99 -11.16 -3.89
CA PRO A 180 -4.62 -11.58 -4.20
C PRO A 180 -3.56 -10.99 -3.28
N VAL A 181 -3.70 -9.68 -2.98
CA VAL A 181 -2.75 -8.97 -2.11
C VAL A 181 -2.85 -9.47 -0.67
N ARG A 182 -4.07 -9.58 -0.13
CA ARG A 182 -4.29 -10.11 1.22
C ARG A 182 -3.81 -11.56 1.35
N ARG A 183 -4.00 -12.39 0.32
CA ARG A 183 -3.47 -13.76 0.27
C ARG A 183 -1.95 -13.77 0.27
N ALA A 184 -1.30 -12.96 -0.58
CA ALA A 184 0.16 -12.85 -0.61
C ALA A 184 0.73 -12.41 0.75
N LEU A 185 0.11 -11.44 1.42
CA LEU A 185 0.52 -11.01 2.76
C LEU A 185 0.40 -12.17 3.78
N LEU A 186 -0.69 -12.93 3.77
CA LEU A 186 -0.84 -14.11 4.62
C LEU A 186 0.23 -15.17 4.32
N ASP A 187 0.53 -15.42 3.04
CA ASP A 187 1.57 -16.39 2.63
C ASP A 187 2.97 -15.96 3.08
N LEU A 188 3.20 -14.65 3.21
CA LEU A 188 4.42 -14.07 3.75
C LEU A 188 4.44 -14.01 5.29
N GLY A 189 3.44 -14.58 5.97
CA GLY A 189 3.38 -14.67 7.43
C GLY A 189 2.91 -13.39 8.12
N PHE A 190 2.31 -12.44 7.38
CA PHE A 190 1.63 -11.32 8.03
C PHE A 190 0.30 -11.76 8.64
N ARG A 191 -0.09 -11.11 9.74
CA ARG A 191 -1.48 -11.02 10.15
C ARG A 191 -2.14 -9.93 9.32
N VAL A 192 -3.34 -10.18 8.79
CA VAL A 192 -4.03 -9.27 7.88
C VAL A 192 -5.34 -8.79 8.49
N GLY A 193 -5.51 -7.47 8.49
CA GLY A 193 -6.66 -6.74 8.99
C GLY A 193 -7.17 -5.68 8.00
N GLY A 194 -8.20 -4.94 8.42
CA GLY A 194 -8.88 -3.95 7.59
C GLY A 194 -8.84 -2.56 8.19
N SER A 195 -8.54 -1.54 7.39
CA SER A 195 -8.73 -0.15 7.83
C SER A 195 -10.19 0.28 7.70
N ALA A 196 -10.60 1.26 8.51
CA ALA A 196 -11.96 1.80 8.45
C ALA A 196 -12.34 2.21 7.01
N PRO A 197 -13.59 1.95 6.58
CA PRO A 197 -14.06 2.37 5.27
C PRO A 197 -14.01 3.90 5.14
N LEU A 198 -13.69 4.40 3.96
CA LEU A 198 -13.64 5.83 3.65
C LEU A 198 -14.41 6.10 2.36
N GLY A 199 -15.53 6.80 2.46
CA GLY A 199 -16.44 7.07 1.33
C GLY A 199 -17.21 5.83 0.87
N ARG A 200 -16.53 4.83 0.27
CA ARG A 200 -17.12 3.55 -0.14
C ARG A 200 -17.15 2.54 1.02
N LYS A 201 -18.05 1.55 0.96
CA LYS A 201 -18.18 0.43 1.92
C LYS A 201 -16.92 -0.46 2.08
N ARG A 202 -15.87 -0.29 1.26
CA ARG A 202 -14.69 -1.18 1.28
C ARG A 202 -13.61 -0.67 2.22
N SER A 203 -13.12 -1.57 3.06
CA SER A 203 -11.96 -1.37 3.92
C SER A 203 -10.68 -1.25 3.07
N GLY A 204 -9.63 -0.65 3.64
CA GLY A 204 -8.27 -0.87 3.12
C GLY A 204 -7.65 -2.08 3.80
N THR A 205 -6.33 -2.26 3.67
CA THR A 205 -5.63 -3.39 4.30
C THR A 205 -4.57 -2.87 5.26
N VAL A 206 -4.51 -3.50 6.43
CA VAL A 206 -3.47 -3.28 7.46
C VAL A 206 -2.83 -4.64 7.73
N ALA A 207 -1.50 -4.72 7.71
CA ALA A 207 -0.80 -5.98 7.93
C ALA A 207 0.42 -5.80 8.84
N THR A 208 0.64 -6.77 9.72
CA THR A 208 1.68 -6.75 10.75
C THR A 208 2.37 -8.11 10.87
N LEU A 209 3.66 -8.12 11.21
CA LEU A 209 4.39 -9.37 11.49
C LEU A 209 4.25 -9.77 12.96
N ARG A 210 4.42 -8.82 13.88
CA ARG A 210 4.28 -8.99 15.34
C ARG A 210 3.35 -7.90 15.88
N GLY A 211 2.05 -8.15 15.83
CA GLY A 211 1.01 -7.23 16.32
C GLY A 211 -0.34 -7.62 15.73
N ASP A 212 -1.42 -7.12 16.32
CA ASP A 212 -2.78 -7.45 15.87
C ASP A 212 -3.36 -6.30 15.05
N PRO A 213 -3.52 -6.47 13.73
CA PRO A 213 -4.16 -5.46 12.91
C PRO A 213 -5.67 -5.45 13.21
N PRO A 214 -6.38 -4.34 12.95
CA PRO A 214 -7.82 -4.29 13.15
C PRO A 214 -8.52 -5.41 12.37
N PRO A 215 -9.44 -6.16 12.98
CA PRO A 215 -9.95 -7.39 12.39
C PRO A 215 -10.70 -7.14 11.09
N LEU A 216 -10.52 -8.03 10.12
CA LEU A 216 -11.41 -8.11 8.95
C LEU A 216 -12.84 -8.45 9.38
N SER A 217 -13.84 -7.91 8.67
CA SER A 217 -15.23 -8.31 8.87
C SER A 217 -15.43 -9.80 8.54
N VAL A 218 -16.49 -10.40 9.09
CA VAL A 218 -16.82 -11.81 8.84
C VAL A 218 -16.92 -12.10 7.33
N GLY A 219 -17.61 -11.24 6.57
CA GLY A 219 -17.75 -11.39 5.13
C GLY A 219 -16.45 -11.24 4.34
N GLU A 220 -15.47 -10.47 4.85
CA GLU A 220 -14.14 -10.42 4.25
C GLU A 220 -13.32 -11.67 4.54
N LYS A 221 -13.38 -12.19 5.77
CA LYS A 221 -12.71 -13.46 6.13
C LYS A 221 -13.25 -14.62 5.30
N VAL A 222 -14.57 -14.69 5.13
CA VAL A 222 -15.22 -15.71 4.29
C VAL A 222 -14.76 -15.58 2.83
N ARG A 223 -14.76 -14.36 2.26
CA ARG A 223 -14.28 -14.14 0.89
C ARG A 223 -12.81 -14.51 0.73
N LEU A 224 -11.95 -14.14 1.67
CA LEU A 224 -10.52 -14.45 1.62
C LEU A 224 -10.25 -15.96 1.73
N ARG A 225 -11.13 -16.72 2.40
CA ARG A 225 -11.02 -18.19 2.49
C ARG A 225 -11.57 -18.91 1.27
N LYS A 226 -12.74 -18.49 0.78
CA LYS A 226 -13.54 -19.27 -0.19
C LYS A 226 -13.39 -18.78 -1.63
N SER A 227 -13.01 -17.53 -1.86
CA SER A 227 -12.98 -16.99 -3.22
C SER A 227 -11.81 -17.58 -4.00
N PRO A 228 -12.03 -18.02 -5.26
CA PRO A 228 -10.94 -18.49 -6.11
C PRO A 228 -9.97 -17.37 -6.50
N TYR A 229 -10.40 -16.11 -6.40
CA TYR A 229 -9.56 -14.92 -6.56
C TYR A 229 -8.60 -14.70 -5.38
N SER A 230 -8.67 -15.52 -4.33
CA SER A 230 -7.76 -15.48 -3.18
C SER A 230 -6.49 -16.30 -3.47
N VAL A 231 -5.82 -15.96 -4.57
CA VAL A 231 -4.52 -16.50 -4.99
C VAL A 231 -3.58 -15.33 -5.29
N PRO A 232 -2.29 -15.40 -4.94
CA PRO A 232 -1.37 -14.28 -5.12
C PRO A 232 -1.03 -14.04 -6.60
N PHE A 233 -0.75 -12.78 -6.96
CA PHE A 233 0.02 -12.48 -8.17
C PHE A 233 1.47 -12.97 -7.98
N ARG A 234 2.12 -13.40 -9.06
CA ARG A 234 3.49 -13.93 -9.04
C ARG A 234 4.36 -13.19 -10.05
N ASP A 235 5.60 -12.91 -9.65
CA ASP A 235 6.68 -12.40 -10.52
C ASP A 235 8.01 -12.97 -9.99
N PRO A 236 8.31 -14.25 -10.27
CA PRO A 236 9.44 -14.98 -9.67
C PRO A 236 10.79 -14.25 -9.78
N ASP A 237 11.05 -13.64 -10.94
CA ASP A 237 12.33 -12.99 -11.27
C ASP A 237 12.30 -11.47 -11.11
N LEU A 238 11.17 -10.90 -10.66
CA LEU A 238 10.96 -9.46 -10.46
C LEU A 238 11.18 -8.63 -11.74
N ARG A 239 10.85 -9.22 -12.89
CA ARG A 239 11.12 -8.69 -14.24
C ARG A 239 10.01 -9.00 -15.23
N GLU A 240 9.00 -9.77 -14.82
CA GLU A 240 7.95 -10.24 -15.72
C GLU A 240 7.12 -9.07 -16.30
N ASP A 241 6.60 -9.26 -17.51
CA ASP A 241 5.69 -8.31 -18.12
C ASP A 241 4.38 -8.20 -17.31
N PRO A 242 3.86 -6.99 -17.03
CA PRO A 242 2.63 -6.84 -16.24
C PRO A 242 1.41 -7.62 -16.79
N LEU A 243 1.24 -7.72 -18.11
CA LEU A 243 0.14 -8.49 -18.70
C LEU A 243 0.37 -9.99 -18.48
N ARG A 244 1.62 -10.45 -18.54
CA ARG A 244 1.95 -11.85 -18.25
C ARG A 244 1.62 -12.22 -16.81
N ILE A 245 1.92 -11.36 -15.84
CA ILE A 245 1.52 -11.53 -14.43
C ILE A 245 0.00 -11.69 -14.31
N LEU A 246 -0.79 -10.89 -15.04
CA LEU A 246 -2.26 -10.98 -15.02
C LEU A 246 -2.79 -12.26 -15.68
N ILE A 247 -2.19 -12.70 -16.77
CA ILE A 247 -2.55 -13.94 -17.46
C ILE A 247 -2.33 -15.14 -16.52
N GLU A 248 -1.14 -15.23 -15.91
CA GLU A 248 -0.80 -16.32 -15.00
C GLU A 248 -1.66 -16.32 -13.73
N TYR A 249 -1.97 -15.12 -13.22
CA TYR A 249 -2.96 -14.97 -12.17
C TYR A 249 -4.32 -15.53 -12.58
N ARG A 250 -4.83 -15.19 -13.78
CA ARG A 250 -6.13 -15.69 -14.24
C ARG A 250 -6.14 -17.21 -14.41
N VAL A 251 -5.04 -17.80 -14.92
CA VAL A 251 -4.88 -19.26 -14.98
C VAL A 251 -4.96 -19.87 -13.58
N SER A 252 -4.26 -19.29 -12.60
CA SER A 252 -4.30 -19.74 -11.21
C SER A 252 -5.71 -19.69 -10.59
N VAL A 253 -6.47 -18.63 -10.89
CA VAL A 253 -7.88 -18.51 -10.47
C VAL A 253 -8.74 -19.61 -11.08
N LEU A 254 -8.59 -19.90 -12.37
CA LEU A 254 -9.36 -20.95 -13.07
C LEU A 254 -9.05 -22.35 -12.52
N LEU A 255 -7.79 -22.62 -12.17
CA LEU A 255 -7.41 -23.88 -11.53
C LEU A 255 -8.07 -23.99 -10.14
N ARG A 256 -8.04 -22.92 -9.35
CA ARG A 256 -8.67 -22.89 -8.03
C ARG A 256 -10.20 -23.02 -8.11
N GLU A 257 -10.85 -22.45 -9.12
CA GLU A 257 -12.29 -22.62 -9.37
C GLU A 257 -12.65 -24.11 -9.56
N LYS A 258 -11.83 -24.86 -10.32
CA LYS A 258 -12.06 -26.30 -10.53
C LYS A 258 -11.90 -27.11 -9.24
N GLU A 259 -10.88 -26.80 -8.43
CA GLU A 259 -10.67 -27.45 -7.13
C GLU A 259 -11.86 -27.23 -6.20
N VAL A 260 -12.32 -25.98 -6.05
CA VAL A 260 -13.45 -25.63 -5.17
C VAL A 260 -14.75 -26.32 -5.60
N SER A 261 -15.02 -26.40 -6.92
CA SER A 261 -16.18 -27.13 -7.42
C SER A 261 -16.10 -28.64 -7.10
N SER A 262 -14.91 -29.24 -7.22
CA SER A 262 -14.71 -30.66 -6.90
C SER A 262 -14.77 -30.98 -5.40
N GLU A 263 -14.47 -30.02 -4.53
CA GLU A 263 -14.63 -30.14 -3.08
C GLU A 263 -16.10 -30.05 -2.65
N GLY A 264 -16.89 -29.19 -3.30
CA GLY A 264 -18.32 -29.02 -3.03
C GLY A 264 -19.19 -30.23 -3.43
N GLU A 265 -18.75 -31.02 -4.41
CA GLU A 265 -19.41 -32.29 -4.78
C GLU A 265 -19.10 -33.43 -3.79
N ARG A 266 -18.13 -33.25 -2.88
CA ARG A 266 -17.71 -34.27 -1.90
C ARG A 266 -18.27 -34.05 -0.49
N GLU A 267 -19.03 -32.98 -0.24
CA GLU A 267 -19.73 -32.83 1.05
C GLU A 267 -20.90 -33.83 1.13
N PRO A 268 -20.91 -34.77 2.10
CA PRO A 268 -22.03 -35.68 2.28
C PRO A 268 -23.29 -34.88 2.66
N PRO A 269 -24.50 -35.33 2.26
CA PRO A 269 -25.72 -34.63 2.59
C PRO A 269 -25.86 -34.48 4.11
N PRO A 270 -26.44 -33.36 4.60
CA PRO A 270 -26.65 -33.17 6.02
C PRO A 270 -27.47 -34.35 6.56
N GLN A 271 -26.94 -35.02 7.59
CA GLN A 271 -27.68 -36.06 8.29
C GLN A 271 -28.90 -35.41 8.94
N SER A 272 -30.07 -35.70 8.38
CA SER A 272 -31.37 -35.33 8.96
C SER A 272 -31.58 -36.16 10.22
N SER A 273 -31.55 -35.49 11.38
CA SER A 273 -32.06 -35.99 12.66
C SER A 273 -33.44 -35.42 12.94
#